data_AF-A0A255XPH5-F1
#
_entry.id   AF-A0A255XPH5-F1
#
_cell.length_a   1.000
_cell.length_b   1.000
_cell.length_c   1.000
_cell.angle_alpha   90.00
_cell.angle_beta   90.00
_cell.angle_gamma   90.00
#
_symmetry.space_group_name_H-M   'P 1'
#
loop_
_entity.id
_entity.type
_entity.pdbx_description
1 polymer ?
#
loop_
_entity_poly.entity_id
_entity_poly.type
_entity_poly.pdbx_seq_one_letter_code
_entity_poly.pdbx_strand_id
1 'polypeptide(L)'
;MSLFSMFKSDKGEQMTPHKAFAVALLYTMAADGEMDAEEVGHLLSVIGGSREGGTIGVGANNRALLESAMKYVRTHSPDQFLAEATPLLTTAQRLCILMNLVDSALSDGEAEPEERAFFDKTQTAFGISDEEFRPYFQVLMMKNDRSVFMDQNHPLNRPDFKVGLPGQAA
;
A
#
# COMPACT_ATOMS: atom_id res chain seq x y z
N MET A 1 3.07 30.38 20.42
CA MET A 1 1.93 29.58 19.89
C MET A 1 0.65 30.36 20.18
N SER A 2 -0.20 30.64 19.19
CA SER A 2 -1.40 31.49 19.34
C SER A 2 -2.65 30.66 19.67
N LEU A 3 -3.55 31.17 20.53
CA LEU A 3 -4.84 30.55 20.87
C LEU A 3 -5.71 30.19 19.65
N PHE A 4 -5.51 30.86 18.52
CA PHE A 4 -6.22 30.57 17.27
C PHE A 4 -5.79 29.26 16.59
N SER A 5 -4.61 28.70 16.91
CA SER A 5 -4.20 27.40 16.37
C SER A 5 -4.92 26.21 17.02
N MET A 6 -5.60 26.41 18.17
CA MET A 6 -6.42 25.38 18.81
C MET A 6 -7.80 25.20 18.15
N PHE A 7 -8.27 26.16 17.34
CA PHE A 7 -9.59 26.13 16.70
C PHE A 7 -9.59 25.55 15.28
N LYS A 8 -8.42 25.42 14.63
CA LYS A 8 -8.32 24.61 13.41
C LYS A 8 -8.37 23.16 13.85
N SER A 9 -9.55 22.57 13.74
CA SER A 9 -9.70 21.13 13.90
C SER A 9 -8.82 20.47 12.84
N ASP A 10 -7.75 19.84 13.31
CA ASP A 10 -6.65 19.22 12.56
C ASP A 10 -7.06 17.96 11.77
N LYS A 11 -8.36 17.81 11.48
CA LYS A 11 -8.96 16.57 10.96
C LYS A 11 -8.37 16.13 9.62
N GLY A 12 -7.79 17.06 8.85
CA GLY A 12 -7.08 16.76 7.61
C GLY A 12 -5.57 16.50 7.77
N GLU A 13 -4.96 16.94 8.87
CA GLU A 13 -3.54 16.77 9.15
C GLU A 13 -3.27 15.48 9.93
N GLN A 14 -4.15 15.12 10.86
CA GLN A 14 -4.03 13.88 11.64
C GLN A 14 -3.92 12.62 10.76
N MET A 15 -2.94 11.76 11.06
CA MET A 15 -2.83 10.45 10.43
C MET A 15 -4.02 9.56 10.79
N THR A 16 -4.59 8.92 9.77
CA THR A 16 -5.63 7.90 9.90
C THR A 16 -5.19 6.64 9.15
N PRO A 17 -5.73 5.45 9.43
CA PRO A 17 -5.36 4.24 8.69
C PRO A 17 -5.53 4.36 7.17
N HIS A 18 -6.58 5.06 6.72
CA HIS A 18 -6.84 5.27 5.29
C HIS A 18 -5.84 6.25 4.67
N LYS A 19 -5.49 7.33 5.38
CA LYS A 19 -4.44 8.26 4.96
C LYS A 19 -3.08 7.57 4.95
N ALA A 20 -2.78 6.73 5.94
CA ALA A 20 -1.53 5.97 6.00
C ALA A 20 -1.39 5.03 4.79
N PHE A 21 -2.47 4.39 4.36
CA PHE A 21 -2.48 3.58 3.14
C PHE A 21 -2.14 4.42 1.91
N ALA A 22 -2.81 5.57 1.71
CA ALA A 22 -2.53 6.46 0.58
C ALA A 22 -1.09 7.02 0.61
N VAL A 23 -0.60 7.43 1.78
CA VAL A 23 0.77 7.94 1.97
C VAL A 23 1.81 6.87 1.66
N ALA A 24 1.59 5.61 2.07
CA ALA A 24 2.51 4.52 1.78
C ALA A 24 2.69 4.30 0.27
N LEU A 25 1.58 4.27 -0.49
CA LEU A 25 1.62 4.13 -1.94
C LEU A 25 2.25 5.35 -2.63
N LEU A 26 2.03 6.55 -2.08
CA LEU A 26 2.69 7.74 -2.61
C LEU A 26 4.19 7.74 -2.38
N TYR A 27 4.71 7.14 -1.29
CA TYR A 27 6.16 7.05 -1.11
C TYR A 27 6.83 6.08 -2.08
N THR A 28 6.12 5.09 -2.61
CA THR A 28 6.63 4.25 -3.71
C THR A 28 6.54 4.96 -5.06
N MET A 29 5.43 5.67 -5.32
CA MET A 29 5.21 6.32 -6.62
C MET A 29 5.93 7.67 -6.77
N ALA A 30 6.12 8.44 -5.70
CA ALA A 30 6.67 9.80 -5.75
C ALA A 30 8.21 9.85 -5.63
N ALA A 31 8.93 8.78 -5.97
CA ALA A 31 10.38 8.73 -5.89
C ALA A 31 11.06 9.76 -6.83
N ASP A 32 10.38 10.15 -7.92
CA ASP A 32 10.86 11.10 -8.93
C ASP A 32 10.32 12.54 -8.77
N GLY A 33 9.30 12.74 -7.91
CA GLY A 33 8.72 14.04 -7.57
C GLY A 33 7.62 14.55 -8.50
N GLU A 34 7.28 13.85 -9.59
CA GLU A 34 6.20 14.22 -10.52
C GLU A 34 5.30 13.03 -10.82
N MET A 35 4.11 13.01 -10.22
CA MET A 35 3.11 12.00 -10.60
C MET A 35 2.35 12.41 -11.85
N ASP A 36 2.24 11.50 -12.81
CA ASP A 36 1.41 11.71 -13.99
C ASP A 36 -0.08 11.46 -13.72
N ALA A 37 -0.92 11.75 -14.72
CA ALA A 37 -2.37 11.59 -14.58
C ALA A 37 -2.82 10.11 -14.49
N GLU A 38 -2.04 9.19 -15.04
CA GLU A 38 -2.31 7.76 -15.03
C GLU A 38 -2.02 7.17 -13.64
N GLU A 39 -0.90 7.54 -13.03
CA GLU A 39 -0.51 7.18 -11.67
C GLU A 39 -1.51 7.71 -10.64
N VAL A 40 -1.94 8.97 -10.79
CA VAL A 40 -2.99 9.56 -9.94
C VAL A 40 -4.32 8.82 -10.12
N GLY A 41 -4.68 8.47 -11.36
CA GLY A 41 -5.89 7.71 -11.66
C GLY A 41 -5.87 6.31 -11.05
N HIS A 42 -4.73 5.62 -11.18
CA HIS A 42 -4.50 4.32 -10.58
C HIS A 42 -4.61 4.40 -9.05
N LEU A 43 -3.92 5.35 -8.42
CA LEU A 43 -3.94 5.52 -6.97
C LEU A 43 -5.35 5.79 -6.44
N LEU A 44 -6.13 6.64 -7.13
CA LEU A 44 -7.54 6.90 -6.78
C LEU A 44 -8.42 5.63 -6.88
N SER A 45 -8.09 4.71 -7.80
CA SER A 45 -8.80 3.44 -7.91
C SER A 45 -8.47 2.49 -6.75
N VAL A 46 -7.21 2.48 -6.30
CA VAL A 46 -6.70 1.59 -5.23
C VAL A 46 -7.14 2.07 -3.85
N ILE A 47 -7.04 3.37 -3.56
CA ILE A 47 -7.43 3.91 -2.24
C ILE A 47 -8.96 3.92 -2.04
N GLY A 48 -9.75 3.65 -3.08
CA GLY A 48 -11.21 3.62 -3.00
C GLY A 48 -11.81 4.99 -2.62
N GLY A 49 -13.05 5.01 -2.14
CA GLY A 49 -13.80 6.23 -1.79
C GLY A 49 -14.50 6.17 -0.43
N SER A 50 -15.16 7.26 -0.04
CA SER A 50 -15.98 7.29 1.19
C SER A 50 -17.21 6.38 1.07
N ARG A 51 -17.64 5.83 2.21
CA ARG A 51 -18.87 5.02 2.30
C ARG A 51 -20.07 5.95 2.26
N GLU A 52 -20.95 5.75 1.28
CA GLU A 52 -22.31 6.28 1.29
C GLU A 52 -23.28 5.09 1.18
N GLY A 53 -24.19 4.94 2.14
CA GLY A 53 -25.19 3.86 2.12
C GLY A 53 -24.66 2.42 2.29
N GLY A 54 -23.44 2.22 2.79
CA GLY A 54 -22.86 0.88 3.04
C GLY A 54 -22.02 0.32 1.90
N THR A 55 -22.00 0.98 0.75
CA THR A 55 -21.17 0.61 -0.41
C THR A 55 -19.93 1.50 -0.46
N ILE A 56 -18.76 0.92 -0.74
CA ILE A 56 -17.54 1.69 -1.05
C ILE A 56 -17.60 1.96 -2.55
N GLY A 57 -17.84 3.21 -2.94
CA GLY A 57 -17.81 3.61 -4.34
C GLY A 57 -16.36 3.69 -4.85
N VAL A 58 -16.05 2.99 -5.94
CA VAL A 58 -14.79 3.22 -6.68
C VAL A 58 -14.86 4.64 -7.24
N GLY A 59 -13.90 5.49 -6.87
CA GLY A 59 -13.87 6.90 -7.31
C GLY A 59 -14.80 7.86 -6.55
N ALA A 60 -15.41 7.47 -5.41
CA ALA A 60 -16.17 8.41 -4.58
C ALA A 60 -15.22 9.42 -3.90
N ASN A 61 -14.87 10.48 -4.63
CA ASN A 61 -14.18 11.72 -4.23
C ASN A 61 -13.23 11.62 -3.02
N ASN A 62 -12.25 10.71 -3.07
CA ASN A 62 -11.10 10.72 -2.16
C ASN A 62 -10.02 11.73 -2.55
N ARG A 63 -10.39 12.74 -3.35
CA ARG A 63 -9.47 13.80 -3.79
C ARG A 63 -8.89 14.57 -2.60
N ALA A 64 -9.70 14.85 -1.58
CA ALA A 64 -9.23 15.49 -0.35
C ALA A 64 -8.27 14.60 0.46
N LEU A 65 -8.49 13.28 0.47
CA LEU A 65 -7.58 12.32 1.10
C LEU A 65 -6.24 12.31 0.35
N LEU A 66 -6.28 12.24 -0.98
CA LEU A 66 -5.10 12.25 -1.83
C LEU A 66 -4.33 13.56 -1.71
N GLU A 67 -4.99 14.71 -1.77
CA GLU A 67 -4.37 16.03 -1.56
C GLU A 67 -3.69 16.13 -0.19
N SER A 68 -4.34 15.63 0.86
CA SER A 68 -3.77 15.57 2.21
C SER A 68 -2.55 14.65 2.27
N ALA A 69 -2.60 13.49 1.61
CA ALA A 69 -1.49 12.54 1.55
C ALA A 69 -0.31 13.09 0.75
N MET A 70 -0.54 13.73 -0.39
CA MET A 70 0.51 14.40 -1.18
C MET A 70 1.16 15.54 -0.39
N LYS A 71 0.37 16.36 0.32
CA LYS A 71 0.91 17.40 1.22
C LYS A 71 1.80 16.78 2.31
N TYR A 72 1.38 15.64 2.86
CA TYR A 72 2.12 14.93 3.89
C TYR A 72 3.49 14.47 3.37
N VAL A 73 3.53 13.75 2.24
CA VAL A 73 4.76 13.22 1.62
C VAL A 73 5.76 14.34 1.29
N ARG A 74 5.28 15.52 0.86
CA ARG A 74 6.14 16.69 0.59
C ARG A 74 6.80 17.31 1.82
N THR A 75 6.31 17.01 3.01
CA THR A 75 6.73 17.68 4.26
C THR A 75 7.27 16.73 5.32
N HIS A 76 7.16 15.41 5.10
CA HIS A 76 7.58 14.37 6.04
C HIS A 76 8.46 13.34 5.33
N SER A 77 9.45 12.85 6.03
CA SER A 77 10.28 11.72 5.58
C SER A 77 9.56 10.38 5.78
N PRO A 78 9.96 9.32 5.05
CA PRO A 78 9.51 7.96 5.30
C PRO A 78 9.62 7.51 6.76
N ASP A 79 10.68 7.91 7.47
CA ASP A 79 10.88 7.52 8.87
C ASP A 79 9.87 8.18 9.81
N GLN A 80 9.55 9.46 9.59
CA GLN A 80 8.51 10.18 10.33
C GLN A 80 7.13 9.56 10.08
N PHE A 81 6.83 9.25 8.82
CA PHE A 81 5.62 8.54 8.43
C PHE A 81 5.46 7.23 9.19
N LEU A 82 6.47 6.37 9.14
CA LEU A 82 6.39 5.04 9.74
C LEU A 82 6.26 5.11 11.27
N ALA A 83 6.92 6.07 11.92
CA ALA A 83 6.76 6.30 13.35
C ALA A 83 5.32 6.73 13.73
N GLU A 84 4.65 7.52 12.90
CA GLU A 84 3.27 7.98 13.14
C GLU A 84 2.23 6.91 12.78
N ALA A 85 2.40 6.23 11.64
CA ALA A 85 1.41 5.31 11.10
C ALA A 85 1.41 3.95 11.81
N THR A 86 2.58 3.38 12.08
CA THR A 86 2.71 2.03 12.67
C THR A 86 1.84 1.79 13.90
N PRO A 87 1.84 2.65 14.95
CA PRO A 87 1.03 2.42 16.15
C PRO A 87 -0.48 2.50 15.91
N LEU A 88 -0.94 3.11 14.81
CA LEU A 88 -2.36 3.26 14.46
C LEU A 88 -2.91 2.07 13.67
N LEU A 89 -2.03 1.30 13.02
CA LEU A 89 -2.41 0.24 12.09
C LEU A 89 -2.53 -1.10 12.78
N THR A 90 -3.64 -1.80 12.51
CA THR A 90 -3.79 -3.22 12.85
C THR A 90 -2.89 -4.09 11.97
N THR A 91 -2.61 -5.33 12.38
CA THR A 91 -1.84 -6.29 11.56
C THR A 91 -2.43 -6.47 10.17
N ALA A 92 -3.76 -6.57 10.06
CA ALA A 92 -4.44 -6.71 8.78
C ALA A 92 -4.20 -5.49 7.86
N GLN A 93 -4.21 -4.28 8.41
CA GLN A 93 -3.92 -3.06 7.66
C GLN A 93 -2.46 -2.98 7.23
N ARG A 94 -1.53 -3.37 8.11
CA ARG A 94 -0.09 -3.44 7.79
C ARG A 94 0.20 -4.41 6.64
N LEU A 95 -0.36 -5.63 6.71
CA LEU A 95 -0.25 -6.61 5.63
C LEU A 95 -0.87 -6.11 4.33
N CYS A 96 -2.03 -5.46 4.41
CA CYS A 96 -2.69 -4.85 3.25
C CYS A 96 -1.78 -3.81 2.57
N ILE A 97 -1.17 -2.91 3.35
CA ILE A 97 -0.21 -1.94 2.83
C ILE A 97 0.95 -2.64 2.15
N LEU A 98 1.64 -3.58 2.83
CA LEU A 98 2.80 -4.29 2.25
C LEU A 98 2.46 -5.00 0.94
N MET A 99 1.30 -5.66 0.85
CA MET A 99 0.87 -6.31 -0.39
C MET A 99 0.64 -5.33 -1.53
N ASN A 100 0.07 -4.15 -1.25
CA ASN A 100 -0.12 -3.14 -2.29
C ASN A 100 1.20 -2.51 -2.72
N LEU A 101 2.17 -2.31 -1.82
CA LEU A 101 3.51 -1.82 -2.21
C LEU A 101 4.20 -2.80 -3.16
N VAL A 102 4.13 -4.10 -2.87
CA VAL A 102 4.66 -5.15 -3.73
C VAL A 102 3.92 -5.20 -5.07
N ASP A 103 2.59 -5.06 -5.06
CA ASP A 103 1.79 -5.09 -6.28
C ASP A 103 2.11 -3.92 -7.22
N SER A 104 2.31 -2.72 -6.65
CA SER A 104 2.74 -1.54 -7.40
C SER A 104 4.14 -1.73 -7.98
N ALA A 105 5.11 -2.14 -7.17
CA ALA A 105 6.51 -2.28 -7.60
C ALA A 105 6.74 -3.43 -8.61
N LEU A 106 5.85 -4.44 -8.64
CA LEU A 106 5.98 -5.58 -9.54
C LEU A 106 5.19 -5.46 -10.85
N SER A 107 4.40 -4.39 -11.02
CA SER A 107 3.59 -4.21 -12.23
C SER A 107 4.45 -4.15 -13.50
N ASP A 108 5.66 -3.58 -13.40
CA ASP A 108 6.58 -3.37 -14.53
C ASP A 108 7.70 -4.43 -14.62
N GLY A 109 7.66 -5.45 -13.76
CA GLY A 109 8.53 -6.64 -13.80
C GLY A 109 9.56 -6.71 -12.68
N GLU A 110 10.29 -5.63 -12.41
CA GLU A 110 11.24 -5.53 -11.28
C GLU A 110 11.05 -4.23 -10.52
N ALA A 111 11.08 -4.32 -9.19
CA ALA A 111 11.00 -3.16 -8.30
C ALA A 111 12.28 -2.32 -8.37
N GLU A 112 12.16 -1.00 -8.41
CA GLU A 112 13.31 -0.10 -8.37
C GLU A 112 14.01 -0.16 -6.99
N PRO A 113 15.32 0.16 -6.92
CA PRO A 113 16.08 0.12 -5.66
C PRO A 113 15.44 0.93 -4.52
N GLU A 114 14.89 2.10 -4.85
CA GLU A 114 14.22 3.03 -3.93
C GLU A 114 12.93 2.43 -3.37
N GLU A 115 12.10 1.82 -4.23
CA GLU A 115 10.87 1.14 -3.83
C GLU A 115 11.17 -0.04 -2.92
N ARG A 116 12.19 -0.82 -3.25
CA ARG A 116 12.65 -1.94 -2.44
C ARG A 116 13.14 -1.48 -1.07
N ALA A 117 13.93 -0.41 -1.02
CA ALA A 117 14.42 0.15 0.23
C ALA A 117 13.27 0.67 1.12
N PHE A 118 12.25 1.30 0.52
CA PHE A 118 11.07 1.73 1.24
C PHE A 118 10.22 0.55 1.74
N PHE A 119 10.05 -0.50 0.92
CA PHE A 119 9.37 -1.73 1.31
C PHE A 119 10.06 -2.39 2.52
N ASP A 120 11.37 -2.64 2.45
CA ASP A 120 12.15 -3.29 3.51
C ASP A 120 12.04 -2.52 4.84
N LYS A 121 12.10 -1.19 4.76
CA LYS A 121 11.93 -0.29 5.90
C LYS A 121 10.52 -0.37 6.47
N THR A 122 9.50 -0.37 5.62
CA THR A 122 8.08 -0.43 6.02
C THR A 122 7.77 -1.77 6.69
N GLN A 123 8.22 -2.88 6.11
CA GLN A 123 8.05 -4.23 6.66
C GLN A 123 8.69 -4.33 8.05
N THR A 124 9.93 -3.84 8.18
CA THR A 124 10.65 -3.79 9.47
C THR A 124 9.89 -2.95 10.50
N ALA A 125 9.44 -1.75 10.14
CA ALA A 125 8.69 -0.87 11.05
C ALA A 125 7.37 -1.50 11.50
N PHE A 126 6.69 -2.23 10.60
CA PHE A 126 5.45 -2.95 10.91
C PHE A 126 5.65 -4.18 11.80
N GLY A 127 6.90 -4.62 11.99
CA GLY A 127 7.25 -5.79 12.79
C GLY A 127 6.78 -7.09 12.15
N ILE A 128 6.74 -7.16 10.82
CA ILE A 128 6.34 -8.35 10.07
C ILE A 128 7.61 -9.02 9.52
N SER A 129 7.87 -10.24 9.94
CA SER A 129 9.03 -11.00 9.46
C SER A 129 8.85 -11.47 8.01
N ASP A 130 9.97 -11.78 7.34
CA ASP A 130 9.95 -12.38 6.01
C ASP A 130 9.19 -13.70 5.99
N GLU A 131 9.26 -14.49 7.07
CA GLU A 131 8.54 -15.76 7.18
C GLU A 131 7.02 -15.53 7.21
N GLU A 132 6.56 -14.54 7.98
CA GLU A 132 5.15 -14.16 8.03
C GLU A 132 4.66 -13.59 6.70
N PHE A 133 5.48 -12.81 6.00
CA PHE A 133 5.08 -12.14 4.77
C PHE A 133 5.19 -13.04 3.51
N ARG A 134 6.10 -14.03 3.53
CA ARG A 134 6.43 -14.87 2.36
C ARG A 134 5.22 -15.47 1.63
N PRO A 135 4.19 -16.02 2.30
CA PRO A 135 3.06 -16.58 1.57
C PRO A 135 2.28 -15.55 0.75
N TYR A 136 2.14 -14.32 1.26
CA TYR A 136 1.48 -13.23 0.53
C TYR A 136 2.30 -12.80 -0.69
N PHE A 137 3.62 -12.67 -0.52
CA PHE A 137 4.53 -12.36 -1.62
C PHE A 137 4.47 -13.41 -2.74
N GLN A 138 4.44 -14.70 -2.39
CA GLN A 138 4.31 -15.78 -3.38
C GLN A 138 2.99 -15.73 -4.16
N VAL A 139 1.89 -15.37 -3.50
CA VAL A 139 0.60 -15.18 -4.18
C VAL A 139 0.64 -13.99 -5.13
N LEU A 140 1.30 -12.89 -4.76
CA LEU A 140 1.47 -11.74 -5.65
C LEU A 140 2.35 -12.05 -6.86
N MET A 141 3.42 -12.82 -6.67
CA MET A 141 4.24 -13.33 -7.79
C MET A 141 3.39 -14.17 -8.74
N MET A 142 2.60 -15.10 -8.21
CA MET A 142 1.67 -15.90 -9.02
C MET A 142 0.61 -15.02 -9.71
N LYS A 143 0.08 -13.98 -9.05
CA LYS A 143 -0.88 -13.02 -9.63
C LYS A 143 -0.29 -12.35 -10.87
N ASN A 144 1.01 -12.04 -10.88
CA ASN A 144 1.67 -11.31 -11.97
C ASN A 144 2.31 -12.23 -13.03
N ASP A 145 2.49 -13.51 -12.73
CA ASP A 145 3.01 -14.48 -13.69
C ASP A 145 1.99 -14.83 -14.78
N ARG A 146 2.17 -14.24 -15.97
CA ARG A 146 1.33 -14.53 -17.15
C ARG A 146 1.69 -15.85 -17.83
N SER A 147 2.86 -16.43 -17.54
CA SER A 147 3.31 -17.67 -18.16
C SER A 147 2.45 -18.88 -17.75
N VAL A 148 1.78 -18.80 -16.60
CA VAL A 148 0.79 -19.78 -16.15
C VAL A 148 -0.29 -20.07 -17.20
N PHE A 149 -0.63 -19.11 -18.07
CA PHE A 149 -1.63 -19.29 -19.14
C PHE A 149 -1.03 -19.75 -20.48
N MET A 150 0.29 -19.62 -20.66
CA MET A 150 0.96 -19.81 -21.96
C MET A 150 1.87 -21.04 -21.99
N ASP A 151 2.45 -21.42 -20.85
CA ASP A 151 3.29 -22.60 -20.70
C ASP A 151 2.48 -23.79 -20.14
N GLN A 152 2.28 -24.80 -20.99
CA GLN A 152 1.56 -26.02 -20.60
C GLN A 152 2.30 -26.83 -19.52
N ASN A 153 3.62 -26.64 -19.37
CA ASN A 153 4.44 -27.31 -18.38
C ASN A 153 4.76 -26.41 -17.17
N HIS A 154 4.04 -25.30 -17.02
CA HIS A 154 4.28 -24.36 -15.93
C HIS A 154 4.19 -25.06 -14.56
N PRO A 155 5.16 -24.89 -13.63
CA PRO A 155 5.18 -25.59 -12.36
C PRO A 155 3.92 -25.41 -11.50
N LEU A 156 3.23 -24.28 -11.65
CA LEU A 156 2.00 -23.97 -10.91
C LEU A 156 0.74 -24.60 -11.53
N ASN A 157 0.81 -25.13 -12.76
CA ASN A 157 -0.32 -25.79 -13.44
C ASN A 157 -0.52 -27.25 -13.03
N ARG A 158 0.23 -27.74 -12.05
CA ARG A 158 0.07 -29.10 -11.52
C ARG A 158 -1.32 -29.29 -10.86
N PRO A 159 -2.00 -30.44 -11.05
CA PRO A 159 -3.35 -30.67 -10.53
C PRO A 159 -3.49 -30.59 -9.00
N ASP A 160 -2.39 -30.78 -8.27
CA ASP A 160 -2.30 -30.79 -6.81
C ASP A 160 -1.81 -29.45 -6.23
N PHE A 161 -1.66 -28.40 -7.05
CA PHE A 161 -1.23 -27.09 -6.58
C PHE A 161 -2.20 -26.53 -5.53
N LYS A 162 -1.64 -26.08 -4.39
CA LYS A 162 -2.38 -25.41 -3.32
C LYS A 162 -1.58 -24.20 -2.83
N VAL A 163 -2.30 -23.13 -2.52
CA VAL A 163 -1.76 -21.96 -1.80
C VAL A 163 -2.05 -22.16 -0.31
N GLY A 164 -1.02 -22.07 0.53
CA GLY A 164 -1.16 -22.07 1.99
C GLY A 164 -1.05 -20.65 2.54
N LEU A 165 -1.99 -20.23 3.39
CA LEU A 165 -1.92 -18.95 4.11
C LEU A 165 -1.37 -19.17 5.54
N PRO A 166 -0.65 -18.20 6.12
CA PRO A 166 -0.21 -18.28 7.51
C PRO A 166 -1.41 -18.49 8.44
N GLY A 167 -1.31 -19.44 9.37
CA GLY A 167 -2.32 -19.66 10.40
C GLY A 167 -3.58 -20.42 9.96
N GLN A 168 -3.66 -20.93 8.73
CA GLN A 168 -4.68 -21.91 8.34
C GLN A 168 -3.99 -23.24 8.03
N ALA A 169 -4.35 -24.29 8.79
CA ALA A 169 -3.95 -25.65 8.46
C ALA A 169 -4.57 -26.05 7.10
N ALA A 170 -3.76 -26.67 6.25
CA ALA A 170 -4.16 -27.17 4.93
C ALA A 170 -5.06 -28.41 5.02
#